data_AF-A0A929BEA7-F1
#
_entry.id   AF-A0A929BEA7-F1
#
_cell.length_a   1.000
_cell.length_b   1.000
_cell.length_c   1.000
_cell.angle_alpha   90.00
_cell.angle_beta   90.00
_cell.angle_gamma   90.00
#
_symmetry.space_group_name_H-M   'P 1'
#
loop_
_entity.id
_entity.type
_entity.pdbx_description
1 polymer ?
#
loop_
_entity_poly.entity_id
_entity_poly.type
_entity_poly.pdbx_seq_one_letter_code
_entity_poly.pdbx_strand_id
1 'polypeptide(L)'
;MNGKLQVKTISKKSLIEITATELIILALLGVFAVVLRANLRIPLQIPGHHGLEVMAILLLGRGISKSSFASSISCFFAALMIFFPFMGFKDPFLPLYYILMGATIDFLFKTIKNSKTNVLLFSLIGAIAYMIIPLGRLFIHFTVGYPYQSFIKLGYLYPVVSHFLFGATGAVIAVGLIFSANKIKSKN
;
A
#
# COMPACT_ATOMS: atom_id res chain seq x y z
N MET A 1 18.66 -51.05 26.24
CA MET A 1 18.56 -49.59 26.07
C MET A 1 17.73 -49.31 24.83
N ASN A 2 16.46 -48.93 24.96
CA ASN A 2 15.57 -48.64 23.83
C ASN A 2 15.57 -47.14 23.54
N GLY A 3 16.40 -46.72 22.59
CA GLY A 3 16.45 -45.34 22.10
C GLY A 3 15.29 -45.06 21.15
N LYS A 4 14.17 -44.54 21.67
CA LYS A 4 13.12 -43.96 20.82
C LYS A 4 13.65 -42.64 20.26
N LEU A 5 14.08 -42.65 19.00
CA LEU A 5 14.38 -41.45 18.24
C LEU A 5 13.10 -40.62 18.14
N GLN A 6 13.05 -39.49 18.87
CA GLN A 6 12.02 -38.48 18.69
C GLN A 6 12.21 -37.86 17.29
N VAL A 7 11.37 -38.29 16.34
CA VAL A 7 11.25 -37.61 15.06
C VAL A 7 10.62 -36.25 15.33
N LYS A 8 11.44 -35.20 15.38
CA LYS A 8 10.96 -33.81 15.34
C LYS A 8 10.29 -33.60 13.98
N THR A 9 8.97 -33.70 13.95
CA THR A 9 8.18 -33.23 12.82
C THR A 9 8.39 -31.72 12.72
N ILE A 10 9.14 -31.29 11.70
CA ILE A 10 9.17 -29.90 11.26
C ILE A 10 7.77 -29.63 10.73
N SER A 11 6.85 -29.25 11.62
CA SER A 11 5.56 -28.70 11.23
C SER A 11 5.87 -27.49 10.36
N LYS A 12 5.70 -27.63 9.04
CA LYS A 12 5.77 -26.54 8.08
C LYS A 12 4.63 -25.59 8.39
N LYS A 13 4.80 -24.75 9.40
CA LYS A 13 3.93 -23.59 9.59
C LYS A 13 4.09 -22.74 8.34
N SER A 14 3.04 -22.65 7.52
CA SER A 14 3.04 -21.78 6.35
C SER A 14 3.52 -20.40 6.77
N LEU A 15 4.50 -19.85 6.07
CA LEU A 15 4.99 -18.48 6.31
C LEU A 15 3.88 -17.44 6.05
N ILE A 16 2.81 -17.85 5.36
CA ILE A 16 1.65 -17.03 5.01
C ILE A 16 0.38 -17.78 5.46
N GLU A 17 -0.18 -17.35 6.58
CA GLU A 17 -1.53 -17.76 7.01
C GLU A 17 -2.55 -16.84 6.33
N ILE A 18 -2.98 -17.18 5.11
CA ILE A 18 -4.00 -16.42 4.38
C ILE A 18 -5.10 -17.36 3.86
N THR A 19 -6.35 -16.95 4.01
CA THR A 19 -7.49 -17.68 3.44
C THR A 19 -7.72 -17.28 1.98
N ALA A 20 -8.33 -18.15 1.18
CA ALA A 20 -8.67 -17.82 -0.21
C ALA A 20 -9.58 -16.57 -0.31
N THR A 21 -10.56 -16.46 0.59
CA THR A 21 -11.45 -15.29 0.66
C THR A 21 -10.67 -14.00 0.98
N GLU A 22 -9.75 -14.05 1.94
CA GLU A 22 -8.91 -12.90 2.29
C GLU A 22 -7.99 -12.49 1.13
N LEU A 23 -7.40 -13.47 0.42
CA LEU A 23 -6.61 -13.22 -0.78
C LEU A 23 -7.43 -12.51 -1.86
N ILE A 24 -8.65 -12.99 -2.14
CA ILE A 24 -9.56 -12.40 -3.14
C ILE A 24 -9.92 -10.96 -2.74
N ILE A 25 -10.28 -10.72 -1.47
CA ILE A 25 -10.61 -9.37 -0.98
C ILE A 25 -9.42 -8.43 -1.16
N LEU A 26 -8.22 -8.85 -0.75
CA LEU A 26 -7.02 -8.02 -0.88
C LEU A 26 -6.65 -7.74 -2.34
N ALA A 27 -6.79 -8.73 -3.23
CA ALA A 27 -6.60 -8.57 -4.65
C ALA A 27 -7.59 -7.53 -5.24
N LEU A 28 -8.88 -7.66 -4.91
CA LEU A 28 -9.92 -6.73 -5.34
C LEU A 28 -9.69 -5.32 -4.82
N LEU A 29 -9.26 -5.14 -3.56
CA LEU A 29 -8.91 -3.81 -3.03
C LEU A 29 -7.76 -3.18 -3.80
N GLY A 30 -6.73 -3.96 -4.15
CA GLY A 30 -5.61 -3.51 -4.97
C GLY A 30 -6.04 -3.03 -6.35
N VAL A 31 -6.80 -3.86 -7.06
CA VAL A 31 -7.37 -3.53 -8.37
C VAL A 31 -8.26 -2.30 -8.26
N PHE A 32 -9.15 -2.25 -7.27
CA PHE A 32 -10.08 -1.15 -7.06
C PHE A 32 -9.35 0.18 -6.80
N ALA A 33 -8.26 0.18 -6.02
CA ALA A 33 -7.46 1.38 -5.79
C ALA A 33 -6.88 1.97 -7.08
N VAL A 34 -6.41 1.11 -8.00
CA VAL A 34 -5.84 1.54 -9.29
C VAL A 34 -6.93 1.99 -10.26
N VAL A 35 -8.03 1.24 -10.35
CA VAL A 35 -9.18 1.61 -11.18
C VAL A 35 -9.75 2.95 -10.74
N LEU A 36 -9.88 3.15 -9.42
CA LEU A 36 -10.35 4.42 -8.88
C LEU A 36 -9.37 5.54 -9.21
N ARG A 37 -8.06 5.36 -8.99
CA ARG A 37 -7.04 6.33 -9.39
C ARG A 37 -7.09 6.69 -10.88
N ALA A 38 -7.31 5.70 -11.76
CA ALA A 38 -7.34 5.92 -13.20
C ALA A 38 -8.57 6.73 -13.66
N ASN A 39 -9.71 6.54 -12.98
CA ASN A 39 -11.00 7.08 -13.42
C ASN A 39 -11.48 8.28 -12.58
N LEU A 40 -11.06 8.39 -11.33
CA LEU A 40 -11.46 9.45 -10.42
C LEU A 40 -10.72 10.74 -10.77
N ARG A 41 -11.44 11.68 -11.38
CA ARG A 41 -10.91 12.99 -11.75
C ARG A 41 -11.08 13.96 -10.59
N ILE A 42 -10.06 14.05 -9.74
CA ILE A 42 -9.98 15.09 -8.72
C ILE A 42 -9.21 16.28 -9.33
N PRO A 43 -9.81 17.46 -9.49
CA PRO A 43 -9.15 18.63 -10.10
C PRO A 43 -8.13 19.31 -9.15
N LEU A 44 -7.47 18.53 -8.29
CA LEU A 44 -6.34 18.96 -7.49
C LEU A 44 -5.10 18.89 -8.39
N GLN A 45 -4.66 20.02 -8.95
CA GLN A 45 -3.45 20.11 -9.77
C GLN A 45 -2.15 19.93 -8.95
N ILE A 46 -2.21 19.12 -7.90
CA ILE A 46 -1.15 18.87 -6.95
C ILE A 46 -0.64 17.44 -7.16
N PRO A 47 0.67 17.23 -7.42
CA PRO A 47 1.26 15.89 -7.44
C PRO A 47 0.91 15.09 -6.18
N GLY A 48 0.53 13.84 -6.37
CA GLY A 48 0.26 12.92 -5.26
C GLY A 48 -1.14 13.01 -4.65
N HIS A 49 -2.05 13.83 -5.17
CA HIS A 49 -3.43 13.90 -4.62
C HIS A 49 -4.14 12.55 -4.59
N HIS A 50 -3.82 11.65 -5.53
CA HIS A 50 -4.32 10.27 -5.54
C HIS A 50 -3.91 9.44 -4.31
N GLY A 51 -3.02 9.96 -3.45
CA GLY A 51 -2.68 9.35 -2.18
C GLY A 51 -3.88 9.24 -1.25
N LEU A 52 -4.87 10.14 -1.40
CA LEU A 52 -6.12 10.10 -0.64
C LEU A 52 -6.82 8.77 -0.80
N GLU A 53 -7.19 8.40 -2.01
CA GLU A 53 -7.94 7.17 -2.28
C GLU A 53 -7.05 5.93 -2.27
N VAL A 54 -5.82 6.02 -2.80
CA VAL A 54 -4.93 4.86 -2.88
C VAL A 54 -4.50 4.40 -1.49
N MET A 55 -4.07 5.30 -0.60
CA MET A 55 -3.73 4.91 0.77
C MET A 55 -4.94 4.57 1.61
N ALA A 56 -6.10 5.21 1.39
CA ALA A 56 -7.32 4.82 2.07
C ALA A 56 -7.67 3.35 1.84
N ILE A 57 -7.65 2.91 0.58
CA ILE A 57 -8.04 1.54 0.20
C ILE A 57 -6.98 0.52 0.62
N LEU A 58 -5.69 0.80 0.38
CA LEU A 58 -4.63 -0.16 0.67
C LEU A 58 -4.42 -0.37 2.18
N LEU A 59 -4.50 0.69 2.98
CA LEU A 59 -4.41 0.58 4.43
C LEU A 59 -5.69 0.07 5.09
N LEU A 60 -6.86 0.26 4.45
CA LEU A 60 -8.07 -0.44 4.86
C LEU A 60 -7.86 -1.96 4.78
N GLY A 61 -7.37 -2.46 3.63
CA GLY A 61 -7.05 -3.87 3.45
C GLY A 61 -6.05 -4.39 4.49
N ARG A 62 -4.99 -3.62 4.75
CA ARG A 62 -3.99 -3.90 5.79
C ARG A 62 -4.58 -4.02 7.19
N GLY A 63 -5.52 -3.12 7.54
CA GLY A 63 -6.10 -3.03 8.87
C GLY A 63 -7.15 -4.09 9.17
N ILE A 64 -7.88 -4.57 8.14
CA ILE A 64 -8.90 -5.62 8.30
C ILE A 64 -8.34 -7.03 8.12
N SER A 65 -7.20 -7.17 7.44
CA SER A 65 -6.55 -8.45 7.19
C SER A 65 -5.73 -8.95 8.38
N LYS A 66 -5.67 -10.27 8.55
CA LYS A 66 -4.79 -10.95 9.51
C LYS A 66 -3.42 -11.26 8.93
N SER A 67 -3.30 -11.34 7.60
CA SER A 67 -2.05 -11.64 6.91
C SER A 67 -0.99 -10.56 7.17
N SER A 68 0.26 -10.98 7.43
CA SER A 68 1.41 -10.08 7.53
C SER A 68 1.81 -9.47 6.18
N PHE A 69 1.31 -9.99 5.06
CA PHE A 69 1.62 -9.56 3.69
C PHE A 69 0.43 -8.88 2.98
N ALA A 70 -0.54 -8.38 3.75
CA ALA A 70 -1.80 -7.90 3.21
C ALA A 70 -1.60 -6.78 2.18
N SER A 71 -0.74 -5.80 2.48
CA SER A 71 -0.51 -4.66 1.58
C SER A 71 0.32 -5.04 0.36
N SER A 72 1.29 -5.94 0.51
CA SER A 72 2.08 -6.49 -0.60
C SER A 72 1.18 -7.22 -1.59
N ILE A 73 0.23 -8.02 -1.10
CA ILE A 73 -0.76 -8.70 -1.95
C ILE A 73 -1.62 -7.69 -2.71
N SER A 74 -2.26 -6.75 -2.01
CA SER A 74 -3.07 -5.72 -2.68
C SER A 74 -2.25 -4.92 -3.70
N CYS A 75 -1.04 -4.52 -3.35
CA CYS A 75 -0.18 -3.77 -4.26
C CYS A 75 0.34 -4.59 -5.45
N PHE A 76 0.52 -5.90 -5.28
CA PHE A 76 0.88 -6.78 -6.39
C PHE A 76 -0.24 -6.84 -7.44
N PHE A 77 -1.48 -7.05 -7.02
CA PHE A 77 -2.62 -7.04 -7.94
C PHE A 77 -2.89 -5.65 -8.53
N ALA A 78 -2.66 -4.59 -7.76
CA ALA A 78 -2.64 -3.22 -8.28
C ALA A 78 -1.58 -3.05 -9.40
N ALA A 79 -0.35 -3.51 -9.17
CA ALA A 79 0.73 -3.42 -10.15
C ALA A 79 0.40 -4.21 -11.43
N LEU A 80 -0.21 -5.41 -11.32
CA LEU A 80 -0.71 -6.16 -12.47
C LEU A 80 -1.76 -5.36 -13.25
N MET A 81 -2.70 -4.71 -12.55
CA MET A 81 -3.74 -3.90 -13.19
C MET A 81 -3.17 -2.70 -13.96
N ILE A 82 -2.10 -2.08 -13.47
CA ILE A 82 -1.45 -0.92 -14.11
C ILE A 82 -0.92 -1.27 -15.51
N PHE A 83 -0.52 -2.52 -15.77
CA PHE A 83 -0.02 -2.95 -17.09
C PHE A 83 -1.10 -2.99 -18.18
N PHE A 84 -2.38 -2.98 -17.81
CA PHE A 84 -3.44 -3.02 -18.81
C PHE A 84 -3.55 -1.69 -19.57
N PRO A 85 -3.46 -1.69 -20.92
CA PRO A 85 -3.40 -0.46 -21.71
C PRO A 85 -4.60 0.49 -21.49
N PHE A 86 -5.79 -0.07 -21.24
CA PHE A 86 -7.02 0.70 -21.03
C PHE A 86 -7.03 1.51 -19.71
N MET A 87 -6.05 1.32 -18.82
CA MET A 87 -5.88 2.14 -17.63
C MET A 87 -5.29 3.53 -17.92
N GLY A 88 -4.61 3.72 -19.06
CA GLY A 88 -4.09 5.04 -19.47
C GLY A 88 -2.87 5.56 -18.68
N PHE A 89 -2.24 4.73 -17.84
CA PHE A 89 -0.99 5.10 -17.16
C PHE A 89 0.17 5.18 -18.16
N LYS A 90 0.89 6.30 -18.16
CA LYS A 90 2.04 6.55 -19.06
C LYS A 90 3.39 6.30 -18.40
N ASP A 91 3.41 6.12 -17.09
CA ASP A 91 4.64 5.97 -16.33
C ASP A 91 5.07 4.51 -16.23
N PRO A 92 6.20 4.11 -16.85
CA PRO A 92 6.62 2.71 -16.87
C PRO A 92 7.09 2.20 -15.50
N PHE A 93 7.47 3.09 -14.58
CA PHE A 93 7.95 2.71 -13.25
C PHE A 93 6.83 2.58 -12.22
N LEU A 94 5.59 2.95 -12.57
CA LEU A 94 4.47 2.96 -11.63
C LEU A 94 4.19 1.58 -10.99
N PRO A 95 4.19 0.45 -11.73
CA PRO A 95 4.02 -0.88 -11.14
C PRO A 95 5.07 -1.19 -10.06
N LEU A 96 6.34 -0.84 -10.31
CA LEU A 96 7.42 -1.04 -9.35
C LEU A 96 7.16 -0.28 -8.05
N TYR A 97 6.73 0.98 -8.15
CA TYR A 97 6.44 1.78 -6.95
C TYR A 97 5.26 1.23 -6.15
N TYR A 98 4.26 0.63 -6.79
CA TYR A 98 3.20 -0.07 -6.06
C TYR A 98 3.75 -1.27 -5.27
N ILE A 99 4.58 -2.10 -5.90
CA ILE A 99 5.21 -3.25 -5.21
C ILE A 99 6.02 -2.77 -4.00
N LEU A 100 6.86 -1.74 -4.17
CA LEU A 100 7.64 -1.16 -3.08
C LEU A 100 6.76 -0.59 -1.97
N MET A 101 5.68 0.11 -2.34
CA MET A 101 4.71 0.65 -1.39
C MET A 101 4.07 -0.44 -0.54
N GLY A 102 3.62 -1.55 -1.13
CA GLY A 102 3.05 -2.67 -0.40
C GLY A 102 4.05 -3.31 0.57
N ALA A 103 5.28 -3.55 0.10
CA ALA A 103 6.35 -4.10 0.91
C ALA A 103 6.71 -3.17 2.10
N THR A 104 6.79 -1.86 1.86
CA THR A 104 7.07 -0.89 2.92
C THR A 104 5.96 -0.85 3.96
N ILE A 105 4.68 -0.87 3.57
CA ILE A 105 3.58 -0.89 4.53
C ILE A 105 3.70 -2.13 5.43
N ASP A 106 3.82 -3.32 4.84
CA ASP A 106 3.90 -4.57 5.61
C ASP A 106 5.13 -4.61 6.52
N PHE A 107 6.28 -4.12 6.04
CA PHE A 107 7.50 -3.98 6.83
C PHE A 107 7.31 -3.07 8.05
N LEU A 108 6.74 -1.87 7.84
CA LEU A 108 6.54 -0.90 8.92
C LEU A 108 5.53 -1.41 9.96
N PHE A 109 4.44 -2.03 9.53
CA PHE A 109 3.46 -2.64 10.44
C PHE A 109 4.05 -3.79 11.25
N LYS A 110 4.96 -4.58 10.67
CA LYS A 110 5.63 -5.67 11.38
C LYS A 110 6.62 -5.16 12.43
N THR A 111 7.33 -4.07 12.14
CA THR A 111 8.33 -3.49 13.03
C THR A 111 7.70 -2.77 14.23
N ILE A 112 6.52 -2.18 14.04
CA ILE A 112 5.87 -1.35 15.07
C ILE A 112 4.89 -2.22 15.88
N LYS A 113 5.30 -2.60 17.10
CA LYS A 113 4.56 -3.52 18.00
C LYS A 113 3.21 -3.01 18.53
N ASN A 114 2.74 -1.80 18.17
CA ASN A 114 1.66 -1.13 18.89
C ASN A 114 0.38 -0.85 18.08
N SER A 115 -0.76 -1.18 18.71
CA SER A 115 -2.18 -0.84 18.45
C SER A 115 -2.73 -0.92 17.01
N LYS A 116 -3.73 -1.79 16.85
CA LYS A 116 -4.47 -2.08 15.59
C LYS A 116 -5.25 -0.91 14.98
N THR A 117 -5.22 0.29 15.55
CA THR A 117 -6.00 1.45 15.06
C THR A 117 -5.38 2.80 15.45
N ASN A 118 -4.09 2.86 15.78
CA ASN A 118 -3.45 4.13 16.11
C ASN A 118 -3.40 5.05 14.87
N VAL A 119 -4.19 6.12 14.90
CA VAL A 119 -4.32 7.09 13.80
C VAL A 119 -2.96 7.66 13.39
N LEU A 120 -2.13 8.03 14.37
CA LEU A 120 -0.81 8.59 14.11
C LEU A 120 0.10 7.57 13.41
N LEU A 121 0.05 6.31 13.86
CA LEU A 121 0.82 5.23 13.26
C LEU A 121 0.42 5.00 11.80
N PHE A 122 -0.88 4.83 11.54
CA PHE A 122 -1.38 4.65 10.18
C PHE A 122 -1.01 5.85 9.30
N SER A 123 -1.18 7.07 9.82
CA SER A 123 -0.83 8.31 9.12
C SER A 123 0.64 8.33 8.70
N LEU A 124 1.56 8.03 9.62
CA LEU A 124 2.99 7.97 9.32
C LEU A 124 3.33 6.86 8.32
N ILE A 125 2.73 5.68 8.46
CA ILE A 125 2.97 4.57 7.52
C ILE A 125 2.49 4.93 6.12
N GLY A 126 1.28 5.50 5.98
CA GLY A 126 0.76 5.94 4.70
C GLY A 126 1.60 7.04 4.07
N ALA A 127 2.06 8.00 4.88
CA ALA A 127 2.94 9.06 4.43
C ALA A 127 4.26 8.51 3.86
N ILE A 128 4.92 7.60 4.61
CA ILE A 128 6.17 6.96 4.21
C ILE A 128 5.99 6.08 2.98
N ALA A 129 4.95 5.25 2.97
CA ALA A 129 4.68 4.34 1.86
C ALA A 129 4.39 5.11 0.56
N TYR A 130 3.58 6.18 0.63
CA TYR A 130 3.19 6.91 -0.58
C TYR A 130 4.31 7.82 -1.12
N MET A 131 5.19 8.35 -0.25
CA MET A 131 6.34 9.15 -0.71
C MET A 131 7.42 8.33 -1.42
N ILE A 132 7.34 6.99 -1.41
CA ILE A 132 8.22 6.14 -2.22
C ILE A 132 8.13 6.49 -3.70
N ILE A 133 6.98 6.95 -4.19
CA ILE A 133 6.82 7.34 -5.60
C ILE A 133 7.80 8.46 -5.97
N PRO A 134 7.75 9.67 -5.38
CA PRO A 134 8.70 10.72 -5.72
C PRO A 134 10.13 10.36 -5.31
N LEU A 135 10.38 9.66 -4.20
CA LEU A 135 11.74 9.25 -3.82
C LEU A 135 12.36 8.28 -4.83
N GLY A 136 11.61 7.28 -5.26
CA GLY A 136 12.03 6.34 -6.29
C GLY A 136 12.22 7.03 -7.65
N ARG A 137 11.40 8.03 -7.97
CA ARG A 137 11.62 8.84 -9.17
C ARG A 137 12.84 9.72 -9.08
N LEU A 138 13.15 10.25 -7.90
CA LEU A 138 14.34 11.05 -7.67
C LEU A 138 15.59 10.19 -7.89
N PHE A 139 15.57 8.95 -7.39
CA PHE A 139 16.62 7.97 -7.68
C PHE A 139 16.76 7.70 -9.19
N ILE A 140 15.68 7.38 -9.89
CA ILE A 140 15.71 7.11 -11.34
C ILE A 140 16.14 8.35 -12.13
N HIS A 141 15.71 9.54 -11.73
CA HIS A 141 16.07 10.80 -12.37
C HIS A 141 17.59 11.04 -12.32
N PHE A 142 18.22 10.85 -11.15
CA PHE A 142 19.65 11.06 -10.99
C PHE A 142 20.54 9.93 -11.51
N THR A 143 20.02 8.70 -11.62
CA THR A 143 20.80 7.54 -12.06
C THR A 143 20.64 7.21 -13.54
N VAL A 144 19.42 7.33 -14.07
CA VAL A 144 19.07 6.96 -15.46
C VAL A 144 18.84 8.20 -16.33
N GLY A 145 18.61 9.37 -15.73
CA GLY A 145 18.30 10.59 -16.47
C GLY A 145 16.85 10.68 -16.96
N TYR A 146 15.96 9.78 -16.53
CA TYR A 146 14.55 9.83 -16.93
C TYR A 146 13.86 11.06 -16.33
N PRO A 147 13.31 11.98 -17.14
CA PRO A 147 12.74 13.22 -16.64
C PRO A 147 11.40 12.96 -15.93
N TYR A 148 11.23 13.51 -14.73
CA TYR A 148 9.94 13.55 -14.05
C TYR A 148 9.35 14.96 -14.07
N GLN A 149 8.22 15.11 -14.76
CA GLN A 149 7.60 16.40 -15.04
C GLN A 149 7.31 17.23 -13.77
N SER A 150 6.92 16.58 -12.67
CA SER A 150 6.65 17.30 -11.43
C SER A 150 7.91 17.95 -10.84
N PHE A 151 9.07 17.33 -10.97
CA PHE A 151 10.34 17.91 -10.50
C PHE A 151 10.78 19.09 -11.37
N ILE A 152 10.58 18.98 -12.68
CA ILE A 152 10.92 20.05 -13.62
C ILE A 152 10.04 21.29 -13.35
N LYS A 153 8.75 21.09 -13.05
CA LYS A 153 7.80 22.20 -12.87
C LYS A 153 7.78 22.81 -11.48
N LEU A 154 7.93 21.99 -10.43
CA LEU A 154 7.67 22.40 -9.04
C LEU A 154 8.88 22.20 -8.11
N GLY A 155 10.01 21.75 -8.65
CA GLY A 155 11.19 21.37 -7.88
C GLY A 155 11.07 20.00 -7.20
N TYR A 156 12.15 19.54 -6.58
CA TYR A 156 12.24 18.20 -5.99
C TYR A 156 11.42 18.05 -4.70
N LEU A 157 11.42 19.09 -3.85
CA LEU A 157 10.81 19.01 -2.53
C LEU A 157 9.28 18.93 -2.59
N TYR A 158 8.66 19.66 -3.51
CA TYR A 158 7.21 19.80 -3.56
C TYR A 158 6.49 18.45 -3.77
N PRO A 159 6.84 17.61 -4.75
CA PRO A 159 6.22 16.29 -4.89
C PRO A 159 6.48 15.36 -3.70
N VAL A 160 7.65 15.46 -3.05
CA VAL A 160 7.95 14.62 -1.87
C VAL A 160 7.00 14.98 -0.72
N VAL A 161 6.90 16.27 -0.39
CA VAL A 161 6.03 16.75 0.69
C VAL A 161 4.57 16.52 0.38
N SER A 162 4.12 16.76 -0.86
CA SER A 162 2.71 16.56 -1.21
C SER A 162 2.31 15.08 -1.14
N HIS A 163 3.15 14.15 -1.61
CA HIS A 163 2.87 12.72 -1.46
C HIS A 163 2.89 12.29 0.00
N PHE A 164 3.80 12.83 0.83
CA PHE A 164 3.78 12.59 2.27
C PHE A 164 2.42 12.99 2.87
N LEU A 165 1.95 14.21 2.60
CA LEU A 165 0.71 14.73 3.17
C LEU A 165 -0.54 13.98 2.66
N PHE A 166 -0.62 13.69 1.36
CA PHE A 166 -1.75 12.94 0.81
C PHE A 166 -1.75 11.49 1.26
N GLY A 167 -0.58 10.86 1.38
CA GLY A 167 -0.46 9.52 1.92
C GLY A 167 -0.89 9.46 3.40
N ALA A 168 -0.46 10.45 4.19
CA ALA A 168 -0.88 10.62 5.58
C ALA A 168 -2.40 10.76 5.70
N THR A 169 -3.00 11.61 4.86
CA THR A 169 -4.43 11.91 4.88
C THR A 169 -5.25 10.70 4.44
N GLY A 170 -4.85 10.02 3.36
CA GLY A 170 -5.50 8.79 2.91
C GLY A 170 -5.47 7.69 3.99
N ALA A 171 -4.37 7.59 4.73
CA ALA A 171 -4.28 6.65 5.85
C ALA A 171 -5.23 6.99 7.02
N VAL A 172 -5.44 8.27 7.32
CA VAL A 172 -6.43 8.68 8.32
C VAL A 172 -7.84 8.29 7.88
N ILE A 173 -8.16 8.45 6.59
CA ILE A 173 -9.42 7.97 6.00
C ILE A 173 -9.56 6.44 6.20
N ALA A 174 -8.48 5.67 5.96
CA ALA A 174 -8.48 4.23 6.19
C ALA A 174 -8.86 3.88 7.63
N VAL A 175 -8.30 4.57 8.63
CA VAL A 175 -8.63 4.33 10.05
C VAL A 175 -10.11 4.60 10.34
N GLY A 176 -10.68 5.68 9.77
CA GLY A 176 -12.11 5.96 9.87
C GLY A 176 -12.99 4.87 9.26
N LEU A 177 -12.59 4.31 8.12
CA LEU A 177 -13.27 3.18 7.47
C LEU A 177 -13.17 1.89 8.30
N ILE A 178 -11.99 1.59 8.85
CA ILE A 178 -11.77 0.43 9.74
C ILE A 178 -12.65 0.53 10.98
N PHE A 179 -12.69 1.70 11.62
CA PHE A 179 -13.55 1.94 12.77
C PHE A 179 -15.03 1.72 12.44
N SER A 180 -15.48 2.24 11.30
CA SER A 180 -16.86 2.10 10.83
C SER A 180 -17.22 0.63 10.55
N ALA A 181 -16.32 -0.11 9.89
CA ALA A 181 -16.51 -1.54 9.61
C ALA A 181 -16.61 -2.37 10.90
N ASN A 182 -15.74 -2.09 11.87
CA ASN A 182 -15.76 -2.77 13.17
C ASN A 182 -17.06 -2.48 13.95
N LYS A 183 -17.57 -1.25 13.89
CA LYS A 183 -18.82 -0.85 14.53
C LYS A 183 -20.05 -1.52 13.91
N ILE A 184 -20.06 -1.75 12.60
CA ILE A 184 -21.14 -2.50 11.94
C ILE A 184 -21.11 -3.96 12.39
N LYS A 185 -19.91 -4.56 12.44
CA LYS A 185 -19.75 -5.95 12.88
C LYS A 185 -20.17 -6.19 14.33
N SER A 186 -20.04 -5.21 15.22
CA SER A 186 -20.46 -5.35 16.61
C SER A 186 -21.98 -5.24 16.83
N LYS A 187 -22.74 -4.82 15.82
CA LYS A 187 -24.21 -4.65 15.91
C LYS A 187 -24.99 -5.86 15.37
N ASN A 188 -24.33 -6.74 14.61
CA ASN A 188 -24.90 -7.97 14.06
C ASN A 188 -24.42 -9.18 14.87
#